data_AF-A0A7C4U5A5-F1
#
_entry.id   AF-A0A7C4U5A5-F1
#
_cell.length_a   1.000
_cell.length_b   1.000
_cell.length_c   1.000
_cell.angle_alpha   90.00
_cell.angle_beta   90.00
_cell.angle_gamma   90.00
#
_symmetry.space_group_name_H-M   'P 1'
#
loop_
_entity.id
_entity.type
_entity.pdbx_description
1 polymer ?
#
loop_
_entity_poly.entity_id
_entity_poly.type
_entity_poly.pdbx_seq_one_letter_code
_entity_poly.pdbx_strand_id
1 'polypeptide(L)'
;LSGFFGGLSGHQGALRSVFLLRLKLSKEQFIATGIAIACMIDVSRLSIYAINIRKSAGALNYTWLIAATLAAFAGAWLGNKLLKKITLSLLQYIVAIFIILFSIALIAGIV
;
A
#
# COMPACT_ATOMS: atom_id res chain seq x y z
N LEU A 1 7.95 -10.92 -13.42
CA LEU A 1 6.92 -10.14 -14.17
C LEU A 1 6.21 -9.06 -13.36
N SER A 2 5.65 -9.34 -12.17
CA SER A 2 4.90 -8.35 -11.37
C SER A 2 5.71 -7.12 -10.90
N GLY A 3 7.01 -7.29 -10.63
CA GLY A 3 7.91 -6.18 -10.27
C GLY A 3 8.07 -5.15 -11.39
N PHE A 4 8.39 -5.62 -12.61
CA PHE A 4 8.61 -4.79 -13.79
C PHE A 4 7.33 -4.07 -14.25
N PHE A 5 6.25 -4.81 -14.53
CA PHE A 5 4.99 -4.22 -15.00
C PHE A 5 4.23 -3.44 -13.92
N GLY A 6 4.42 -3.79 -12.64
CA GLY A 6 3.86 -3.02 -11.54
C GLY A 6 4.60 -1.71 -11.27
N GLY A 7 5.90 -1.66 -11.54
CA GLY A 7 6.68 -0.42 -11.51
C GLY A 7 6.35 0.50 -12.69
N LEU A 8 6.19 -0.07 -13.89
CA LEU A 8 5.84 0.67 -15.10
C LEU A 8 4.41 1.23 -15.09
N SER A 9 3.46 0.52 -14.46
CA SER A 9 2.05 0.95 -14.38
C SER A 9 1.71 1.79 -13.14
N GLY A 10 2.62 1.92 -12.16
CA GLY A 10 2.36 2.61 -10.90
C GLY A 10 1.30 1.94 -9.99
N HIS A 11 0.69 0.84 -10.42
CA HIS A 11 -0.43 0.15 -9.74
C HIS A 11 -0.12 -1.32 -9.41
N GLN A 12 1.08 -1.55 -8.89
CA GLN A 12 1.62 -2.87 -8.56
C GLN A 12 0.72 -3.72 -7.63
N GLY A 13 -0.09 -3.08 -6.78
CA GLY A 13 -1.10 -3.74 -5.95
C GLY A 13 -2.35 -4.19 -6.71
N ALA A 14 -2.85 -3.37 -7.64
CA ALA A 14 -4.06 -3.68 -8.41
C ALA A 14 -3.84 -4.88 -9.35
N LEU A 15 -2.69 -4.93 -10.03
CA LEU A 15 -2.33 -6.06 -10.90
C LEU A 15 -2.26 -7.39 -10.14
N ARG A 16 -1.82 -7.38 -8.87
CA ARG A 16 -1.79 -8.58 -8.02
C ARG A 16 -3.20 -9.05 -7.67
N SER A 17 -4.08 -8.12 -7.30
CA SER A 17 -5.47 -8.41 -6.99
C SER A 17 -6.22 -8.99 -8.20
N VAL A 18 -5.97 -8.47 -9.40
CA VAL A 18 -6.55 -9.01 -10.65
C VAL A 18 -6.06 -10.44 -10.95
N PHE A 19 -4.79 -10.75 -10.66
CA PHE A 19 -4.27 -12.10 -10.82
C PHE A 19 -4.90 -13.09 -9.81
N LEU A 20 -5.02 -12.69 -8.54
CA LEU A 20 -5.63 -13.51 -7.49
C LEU A 20 -7.14 -13.72 -7.72
N LEU A 21 -7.84 -12.75 -8.34
CA LEU A 21 -9.25 -12.88 -8.70
C LEU A 21 -9.51 -14.01 -9.70
N ARG A 22 -8.51 -14.38 -10.51
CA ARG A 22 -8.63 -15.49 -11.48
C ARG A 22 -8.53 -16.87 -10.83
N LEU A 23 -8.14 -16.96 -9.56
CA LEU A 23 -7.84 -18.23 -8.87
C LEU A 23 -9.04 -18.90 -8.17
N LYS A 24 -10.29 -18.46 -8.38
CA LYS A 24 -11.51 -19.01 -7.73
C LYS A 24 -11.36 -19.21 -6.19
N LEU A 25 -10.63 -18.30 -5.55
CA LEU A 25 -10.35 -18.35 -4.11
C LEU A 25 -11.56 -17.90 -3.28
N SER A 26 -11.70 -18.42 -2.07
CA SER A 26 -12.63 -17.85 -1.08
C SER A 26 -12.21 -16.43 -0.71
N LYS A 27 -13.13 -15.63 -0.14
CA LYS A 27 -12.87 -14.24 0.26
C LYS A 27 -11.72 -14.16 1.27
N GLU A 28 -11.67 -15.10 2.20
CA GLU A 28 -10.65 -15.22 3.24
C GLU A 28 -9.29 -15.55 2.62
N GLN A 29 -9.26 -16.51 1.69
CA GLN A 29 -8.05 -16.90 0.97
C GLN A 29 -7.50 -15.75 0.13
N PHE A 30 -8.37 -15.02 -0.59
CA PHE A 30 -7.97 -13.86 -1.40
C PHE A 30 -7.30 -12.77 -0.54
N ILE A 31 -7.91 -12.42 0.60
CA ILE A 31 -7.37 -11.42 1.52
C ILE A 31 -6.07 -11.92 2.15
N ALA A 32 -6.04 -13.16 2.64
CA ALA A 32 -4.86 -13.75 3.27
C ALA A 32 -3.66 -13.81 2.32
N THR A 33 -3.86 -14.26 1.09
CA THR A 33 -2.79 -14.30 0.08
C THR A 33 -2.32 -12.90 -0.29
N GLY A 34 -3.23 -11.93 -0.42
CA GLY A 34 -2.88 -10.53 -0.66
C GLY A 34 -1.97 -9.96 0.44
N ILE A 35 -2.34 -10.20 1.71
CA ILE A 35 -1.57 -9.77 2.89
C ILE A 35 -0.22 -10.49 2.95
N ALA A 36 -0.19 -11.81 2.74
CA ALA A 36 1.06 -12.58 2.77
C ALA A 36 2.07 -12.07 1.74
N ILE A 37 1.62 -11.79 0.52
CA ILE A 37 2.49 -11.21 -0.52
C ILE A 37 2.95 -9.80 -0.14
N ALA A 38 2.07 -8.98 0.47
CA ALA A 38 2.46 -7.65 0.96
C ALA A 38 3.56 -7.74 2.03
N CYS A 39 3.40 -8.61 3.02
CA CYS A 39 4.42 -8.84 4.05
C CYS A 39 5.76 -9.32 3.46
N MET A 40 5.72 -10.23 2.48
CA MET A 40 6.94 -10.73 1.83
C MET A 40 7.70 -9.61 1.10
N ILE A 41 6.98 -8.66 0.50
CA ILE A 41 7.56 -7.48 -0.15
C ILE A 41 8.14 -6.53 0.89
N ASP A 42 7.44 -6.29 1.99
CA ASP A 42 7.91 -5.40 3.05
C ASP A 42 9.20 -5.93 3.69
N VAL A 43 9.30 -7.25 3.94
CA VAL A 43 10.54 -7.88 4.40
C VAL A 43 11.66 -7.65 3.40
N SER A 44 11.42 -7.91 2.12
CA SER A 44 12.43 -7.71 1.07
C SER A 44 12.93 -6.26 0.99
N ARG A 45 12.02 -5.28 1.10
CA ARG A 45 12.35 -3.85 1.13
C ARG A 45 13.15 -3.48 2.38
N LEU A 46 12.71 -3.92 3.56
CA LEU A 46 13.39 -3.68 4.82
C LEU A 46 14.80 -4.27 4.80
N SER A 47 15.01 -5.45 4.22
CA SER A 47 16.34 -6.06 4.10
C SER A 47 17.29 -5.20 3.25
N ILE A 48 16.82 -4.66 2.12
CA ILE A 48 17.62 -3.77 1.26
C ILE A 48 17.89 -2.43 1.99
N TYR A 49 16.86 -1.86 2.62
CA TYR A 49 16.96 -0.57 3.30
C TYR A 49 17.72 -0.65 4.63
N ALA A 50 17.91 -1.84 5.22
CA ALA A 50 18.59 -2.02 6.50
C ALA A 50 20.01 -1.43 6.51
N ILE A 51 20.71 -1.45 5.36
CA ILE A 51 22.05 -0.85 5.23
C ILE A 51 21.96 0.68 5.31
N ASN A 52 20.99 1.28 4.63
CA ASN A 52 20.77 2.73 4.61
C ASN A 52 20.24 3.25 5.96
N ILE A 53 19.32 2.50 6.59
CA ILE A 53 18.79 2.80 7.92
C ILE A 53 19.93 2.82 8.94
N ARG A 54 20.88 1.88 8.86
CA ARG A 54 22.02 1.83 9.79
C ARG A 54 22.95 3.03 9.64
N LYS A 55 23.17 3.49 8.40
CA LYS A 55 23.95 4.72 8.12
C LYS A 55 23.24 5.99 8.59
N SER A 56 21.92 6.04 8.48
CA SER A 56 21.12 7.21 8.86
C SER A 56 20.53 7.13 10.27
N ALA A 57 20.87 6.10 11.06
CA ALA A 57 20.25 5.84 12.36
C ALA A 57 20.43 7.00 13.37
N GLY A 58 21.55 7.73 13.28
CA GLY A 58 21.81 8.91 14.09
C GLY A 58 21.00 10.15 13.70
N ALA A 59 20.41 10.17 12.50
CA ALA A 59 19.56 11.26 11.99
C ALA A 59 18.06 10.92 12.03
N LEU A 60 17.69 9.75 12.55
CA LEU A 60 16.28 9.35 12.68
C LEU A 60 15.61 10.14 13.80
N ASN A 61 14.60 10.92 13.45
CA ASN A 61 13.74 11.56 14.43
C ASN A 61 12.67 10.57 14.90
N TYR A 62 12.89 9.98 16.07
CA TYR A 62 12.00 8.98 16.64
C TYR A 62 10.58 9.50 16.89
N THR A 63 10.41 10.79 17.17
CA THR A 63 9.09 11.41 17.36
C THR A 63 8.25 11.33 16.09
N TRP A 64 8.82 11.74 14.95
CA TRP A 64 8.11 11.66 13.66
C TRP A 64 7.86 10.21 13.24
N LEU A 65 8.81 9.31 13.50
CA LEU A 65 8.66 7.88 13.20
C LEU A 65 7.49 7.26 13.98
N ILE A 66 7.41 7.53 15.29
CA ILE A 66 6.34 7.03 16.15
C ILE A 66 5.00 7.66 15.73
N ALA A 67 4.96 8.97 15.48
CA ALA A 67 3.75 9.66 15.04
C ALA A 67 3.23 9.10 13.70
N ALA A 68 4.11 8.91 12.71
CA ALA A 68 3.76 8.33 11.43
C ALA A 68 3.25 6.88 11.57
N THR A 69 3.90 6.08 12.43
CA THR A 69 3.50 4.70 12.69
C THR A 69 2.11 4.66 13.33
N LEU A 70 1.85 5.47 14.36
CA LEU A 70 0.54 5.56 15.01
C LEU A 70 -0.54 6.04 14.04
N ALA A 71 -0.23 7.04 13.20
CA ALA A 71 -1.14 7.52 12.17
C ALA A 71 -1.49 6.42 11.15
N ALA A 72 -0.51 5.62 10.73
CA ALA A 72 -0.74 4.49 9.82
C ALA A 72 -1.65 3.42 10.46
N PHE A 73 -1.40 3.05 11.71
CA PHE A 73 -2.26 2.11 12.44
C PHE A 73 -3.68 2.65 12.64
N ALA A 74 -3.82 3.90 13.05
CA ALA A 74 -5.12 4.56 13.22
C ALA A 74 -5.89 4.62 11.89
N GLY A 75 -5.21 4.98 10.80
CA GLY A 75 -5.76 5.00 9.44
C GLY A 75 -6.22 3.61 8.98
N ALA A 76 -5.43 2.57 9.21
CA ALA A 76 -5.79 1.19 8.87
C ALA A 76 -7.01 0.70 9.67
N TRP A 77 -7.06 1.02 10.97
CA TRP A 77 -8.19 0.66 11.83
C TRP A 77 -9.49 1.39 11.42
N LEU A 78 -9.41 2.70 11.20
CA LEU A 78 -10.54 3.51 10.71
C LEU A 78 -11.00 3.04 9.33
N GLY A 79 -10.05 2.78 8.41
CA GLY A 79 -10.31 2.26 7.08
C GLY A 79 -11.07 0.93 7.13
N ASN A 80 -10.63 -0.03 7.95
CA ASN A 80 -11.32 -1.30 8.13
C ASN A 80 -12.77 -1.13 8.62
N LYS A 81 -13.01 -0.17 9.53
CA LYS A 81 -14.36 0.13 10.02
C LYS A 81 -15.23 0.80 8.96
N LEU A 82 -14.67 1.71 8.16
CA LEU A 82 -15.36 2.40 7.08
C LEU A 82 -15.70 1.44 5.93
N LEU A 83 -14.79 0.53 5.58
CA LEU A 83 -14.98 -0.50 4.53
C LEU A 83 -16.19 -1.39 4.79
N LYS A 84 -16.55 -1.64 6.05
CA LYS A 84 -17.75 -2.41 6.41
C LYS A 84 -19.06 -1.66 6.17
N LYS A 85 -19.01 -0.33 6.02
CA LYS A 85 -20.19 0.54 5.88
C LYS A 85 -20.42 1.05 4.46
N ILE A 86 -19.39 1.04 3.61
CA ILE A 86 -19.47 1.59 2.25
C ILE A 86 -19.66 0.50 1.20
N THR A 87 -20.31 0.85 0.09
CA THR A 87 -20.50 -0.04 -1.05
C THR A 87 -19.23 -0.10 -1.91
N LEU A 88 -19.09 -1.19 -2.68
CA LEU A 88 -17.94 -1.38 -3.57
C LEU A 88 -17.83 -0.26 -4.62
N SER A 89 -18.97 0.24 -5.11
CA SER A 89 -19.01 1.33 -6.08
C SER A 89 -18.45 2.63 -5.50
N LEU A 90 -18.82 2.98 -4.25
CA LEU A 90 -18.30 4.18 -3.60
C LEU A 90 -16.79 4.08 -3.34
N LEU A 91 -16.32 2.90 -2.92
CA LEU A 91 -14.89 2.65 -2.75
C LEU A 91 -14.13 2.91 -4.06
N GLN A 92 -14.62 2.39 -5.18
CA GLN A 92 -14.00 2.57 -6.50
C GLN A 92 -13.93 4.05 -6.88
N TYR A 93 -15.01 4.82 -6.68
CA TYR A 93 -15.01 6.26 -6.95
C TYR A 93 -14.00 7.01 -6.08
N ILE A 94 -13.96 6.72 -4.77
CA ILE A 94 -13.00 7.36 -3.84
C ILE A 94 -11.56 7.08 -4.29
N VAL A 95 -11.23 5.81 -4.57
CA VAL A 95 -9.88 5.42 -5.01
C VAL A 95 -9.53 6.10 -6.33
N ALA A 96 -10.44 6.14 -7.31
CA ALA A 96 -10.21 6.79 -8.59
C ALA A 96 -9.91 8.29 -8.43
N ILE A 97 -10.68 9.00 -7.60
CA ILE A 97 -10.45 10.42 -7.30
C ILE A 97 -9.07 10.64 -6.67
N PHE A 98 -8.69 9.83 -5.68
CA PHE A 98 -7.37 9.93 -5.04
C PHE A 98 -6.21 9.66 -6.01
N ILE A 99 -6.36 8.69 -6.92
CA ILE A 99 -5.33 8.41 -7.95
C ILE A 99 -5.18 9.60 -8.90
N ILE A 100 -6.30 10.22 -9.34
CA ILE A 100 -6.26 11.40 -10.21
C ILE A 100 -5.58 12.56 -9.50
N LEU A 101 -5.98 12.85 -8.25
CA LEU A 101 -5.37 13.92 -7.44
C LEU A 101 -3.87 13.69 -7.24
N PHE A 102 -3.46 12.47 -6.93
CA PHE A 102 -2.04 12.11 -6.77
C PHE A 102 -1.26 12.29 -8.08
N SER A 103 -1.86 11.90 -9.20
CA SER A 103 -1.25 12.09 -10.53
C SER A 103 -1.06 13.57 -10.87
N ILE A 104 -2.07 14.41 -10.57
CA ILE A 104 -1.98 15.86 -10.76
C ILE A 104 -0.89 16.45 -9.85
N ALA A 105 -0.81 16.01 -8.59
CA ALA A 105 0.20 16.47 -7.65
C ALA A 105 1.63 16.15 -8.10
N LEU A 106 1.85 14.95 -8.67
CA LEU A 106 3.11 14.55 -9.28
C LEU A 106 3.47 15.42 -10.50
N ILE A 107 2.51 15.64 -11.41
CA ILE A 107 2.73 16.50 -12.59
C ILE A 107 3.07 17.95 -12.16
N ALA A 108 2.43 18.43 -11.10
CA ALA A 108 2.68 19.74 -10.53
C ALA A 108 3.99 19.84 -9.72
N GLY A 109 4.68 18.71 -9.45
CA GLY A 109 5.91 18.67 -8.66
C GLY A 109 5.73 18.98 -7.18
N ILE A 110 4.50 18.84 -6.65
CA ILE A 110 4.20 19.05 -5.22
C ILE A 110 4.70 17.86 -4.39
N VAL A 111 4.71 16.67 -5.00
CA VAL A 111 5.21 15.39 -4.48
C VAL A 111 6.25 14.87 -5.47
#